data_AF-A0A965INJ5-F1
#
_entry.id   AF-A0A965INJ5-F1
#
_cell.length_a   1.000
_cell.length_b   1.000
_cell.length_c   1.000
_cell.angle_alpha   90.00
_cell.angle_beta   90.00
_cell.angle_gamma   90.00
#
_symmetry.space_group_name_H-M   'P 1'
#
loop_
_entity.id
_entity.type
_entity.pdbx_description
1 polymer ?
#
loop_
_entity_poly.entity_id
_entity_poly.type
_entity_poly.pdbx_seq_one_letter_code
_entity_poly.pdbx_strand_id
1 'polypeptide(L)'
;MSANGQYQTAVSYENGIYVSNDYGKKWVQSNSNSNNNWTSVAMSANGQYQIAITTTTSIDAGMYISINYGILNSWIKTTAPIGTQNGYGKTAMSANGQYLNIFIPQVGIYTSITPYANMAISNTLYVGGDVSLNKNLSVTGSIYINGTQISTGGTSSTNSNFLTDVS
;
A
#
# COMPACT_ATOMS: atom_id res chain seq x y z
N MET A 1 8.99 12.96 -4.17
CA MET A 1 8.58 12.95 -5.60
C MET A 1 8.54 11.51 -6.09
N SER A 2 7.76 11.22 -7.13
CA SER A 2 7.76 9.92 -7.81
C SER A 2 9.09 9.70 -8.54
N ALA A 3 9.41 8.46 -8.88
CA ALA A 3 10.67 8.07 -9.53
C ALA A 3 10.84 8.72 -10.91
N ASN A 4 9.74 8.98 -11.62
CA ASN A 4 9.74 9.72 -12.89
C ASN A 4 9.60 11.25 -12.71
N GLY A 5 9.45 11.74 -11.48
CA GLY A 5 9.28 13.16 -11.17
C GLY A 5 7.93 13.79 -11.54
N GLN A 6 7.02 13.05 -12.18
CA GLN A 6 5.71 13.55 -12.59
C GLN A 6 4.86 13.99 -11.39
N TYR A 7 4.81 13.16 -10.34
CA TYR A 7 4.07 13.44 -9.12
C TYR A 7 5.00 13.98 -8.04
N GLN A 8 4.62 15.11 -7.47
CA GLN A 8 5.39 15.77 -6.42
C GLN A 8 4.42 16.25 -5.34
N THR A 9 4.84 16.11 -4.09
CA THR A 9 4.08 16.56 -2.94
C THR A 9 5.02 17.29 -2.00
N ALA A 10 4.60 18.47 -1.58
CA ALA A 10 5.29 19.32 -0.63
C ALA A 10 4.32 19.67 0.49
N VAL A 11 4.85 19.96 1.67
CA VAL A 11 4.06 20.38 2.82
C VAL A 11 4.66 21.63 3.41
N SER A 12 3.81 22.53 3.90
CA SER A 12 4.23 23.80 4.49
C SER A 12 3.73 23.91 5.93
N TYR A 13 4.61 24.35 6.82
CA TYR A 13 4.26 24.69 8.19
C TYR A 13 3.17 25.77 8.22
N GLU A 14 2.22 25.67 9.15
CA GLU A 14 1.05 26.57 9.31
C GLU A 14 0.21 26.78 8.05
N ASN A 15 0.31 25.89 7.06
CA ASN A 15 -0.40 26.04 5.80
C ASN A 15 -0.96 24.68 5.36
N GLY A 16 -0.57 24.14 4.20
CA GLY A 16 -1.17 22.90 3.71
C GLY A 16 -0.21 21.97 2.97
N ILE A 17 -0.82 20.95 2.38
CA ILE A 17 -0.18 20.02 1.45
C ILE A 17 -0.37 20.57 0.03
N TYR A 18 0.71 20.65 -0.74
CA TYR A 18 0.73 21.05 -2.14
C TYR A 18 1.08 19.84 -3.01
N VAL A 19 0.36 19.66 -4.12
CA VAL A 19 0.56 18.55 -5.04
C VAL A 19 0.76 19.08 -6.46
N SER A 20 1.68 18.47 -7.18
CA SER A 20 1.89 18.63 -8.62
C SER A 20 1.83 17.26 -9.30
N ASN A 21 1.22 17.20 -10.48
CA ASN A 21 1.14 16.01 -11.34
C ASN A 21 1.75 16.27 -12.74
N ASP A 22 2.45 17.39 -12.89
CA ASP A 22 2.94 17.94 -14.14
C ASP A 22 4.42 18.34 -14.05
N TYR A 23 5.20 17.56 -13.30
CA TYR A 23 6.65 17.76 -13.12
C TYR A 23 6.99 19.09 -12.42
N GLY A 24 6.11 19.59 -11.56
CA GLY A 24 6.33 20.80 -10.77
C GLY A 24 6.00 22.10 -11.50
N LYS A 25 5.35 22.04 -12.66
CA LYS A 25 4.92 23.24 -13.41
C LYS A 25 3.76 23.95 -12.72
N LYS A 26 2.83 23.19 -12.16
CA LYS A 26 1.70 23.70 -11.38
C LYS A 26 1.63 22.99 -10.03
N TRP A 27 1.36 23.79 -9.00
CA TRP A 27 1.09 23.30 -7.65
C TRP A 27 -0.31 23.69 -7.24
N VAL A 28 -1.05 22.73 -6.70
CA VAL A 28 -2.39 22.97 -6.15
C VAL A 28 -2.39 22.52 -4.69
N GLN A 29 -2.93 23.38 -3.82
CA GLN A 29 -3.09 23.06 -2.41
C GLN A 29 -4.26 22.09 -2.23
N SER A 30 -4.05 20.99 -1.49
CA SER A 30 -5.13 20.13 -1.04
C SER A 30 -5.89 20.82 0.09
N ASN A 31 -7.21 20.96 -0.03
CA ASN A 31 -8.01 21.68 0.98
C ASN A 31 -8.33 20.82 2.21
N SER A 32 -7.86 19.57 2.26
CA SER A 32 -8.26 18.64 3.31
C SER A 32 -7.84 19.11 4.71
N ASN A 33 -6.82 19.98 4.86
CA ASN A 33 -6.22 20.29 6.17
C ASN A 33 -5.34 21.56 6.14
N SER A 34 -5.94 22.72 5.84
CA SER A 34 -5.27 24.02 5.92
C SER A 34 -4.97 24.43 7.37
N ASN A 35 -3.88 25.17 7.58
CA ASN A 35 -3.44 25.74 8.86
C ASN A 35 -2.97 24.70 9.89
N ASN A 36 -2.30 23.65 9.41
CA ASN A 36 -1.66 22.64 10.26
C ASN A 36 -0.13 22.76 10.20
N ASN A 37 0.55 22.28 11.25
CA ASN A 37 2.01 22.32 11.32
C ASN A 37 2.58 21.06 10.68
N TRP A 38 2.59 21.03 9.36
CA TRP A 38 3.16 19.92 8.60
C TRP A 38 4.68 19.86 8.74
N THR A 39 5.23 18.66 8.87
CA THR A 39 6.66 18.48 9.18
C THR A 39 7.40 17.51 8.29
N SER A 40 6.70 16.57 7.66
CA SER A 40 7.32 15.57 6.81
C SER A 40 6.31 15.00 5.83
N VAL A 41 6.82 14.61 4.66
CA VAL A 41 6.07 13.96 3.59
C VAL A 41 6.90 12.84 2.99
N ALA A 42 6.27 11.73 2.61
CA ALA A 42 6.90 10.66 1.85
C ALA A 42 5.96 10.14 0.75
N MET A 43 6.53 9.57 -0.31
CA MET A 43 5.82 9.16 -1.52
C MET A 43 6.44 7.88 -2.09
N SER A 44 5.60 7.05 -2.69
CA SER A 44 5.99 5.81 -3.39
C SER A 44 6.61 6.15 -4.75
N ALA A 45 7.38 5.22 -5.32
CA ALA A 45 8.07 5.44 -6.59
C ALA A 45 7.09 5.74 -7.75
N ASN A 46 5.89 5.17 -7.75
CA ASN A 46 4.87 5.47 -8.75
C ASN A 46 4.03 6.72 -8.41
N GLY A 47 4.22 7.32 -7.24
CA GLY A 47 3.49 8.51 -6.78
C GLY A 47 2.09 8.25 -6.22
N GLN A 48 1.57 7.03 -6.34
CA GLN A 48 0.19 6.69 -5.97
C GLN A 48 -0.04 6.84 -4.47
N TYR A 49 0.83 6.22 -3.68
CA TYR A 49 0.80 6.29 -2.23
C TYR A 49 1.63 7.46 -1.75
N GLN A 50 1.06 8.24 -0.84
CA GLN A 50 1.69 9.41 -0.22
C GLN A 50 1.27 9.49 1.23
N ILE A 51 2.17 10.00 2.07
CA ILE A 51 1.89 10.30 3.47
C ILE A 51 2.39 11.69 3.82
N ALA A 52 1.63 12.41 4.63
CA ALA A 52 2.02 13.65 5.25
C ALA A 52 1.70 13.59 6.75
N ILE A 53 2.57 14.16 7.58
CA ILE A 53 2.40 14.16 9.04
C ILE A 53 2.55 15.56 9.60
N THR A 54 1.80 15.84 10.65
CA THR A 54 1.83 17.11 11.38
C THR A 54 2.63 16.99 12.66
N THR A 55 2.93 18.12 13.32
CA THR A 55 3.34 18.10 14.73
C THR A 55 2.19 17.62 15.61
N THR A 56 2.56 17.19 16.81
CA THR A 56 1.63 16.84 17.91
C THR A 56 0.87 18.06 18.46
N THR A 57 1.38 19.27 18.22
CA THR A 57 0.78 20.56 18.61
C THR A 57 -0.16 21.16 17.57
N SER A 58 -0.35 20.50 16.43
CA SER A 58 -1.25 21.00 15.39
C SER A 58 -2.70 20.95 15.86
N ILE A 59 -3.50 21.91 15.39
CA ILE A 59 -4.94 21.98 15.67
C ILE A 59 -5.62 20.66 15.29
N ASP A 60 -5.21 20.09 14.16
CA ASP A 60 -5.67 18.79 13.69
C ASP A 60 -4.46 17.84 13.56
N ALA A 61 -3.84 17.51 14.70
CA ALA A 61 -2.67 16.63 14.73
C ALA A 61 -3.00 15.26 14.14
N GLY A 62 -2.21 14.80 13.18
CA GLY A 62 -2.56 13.64 12.38
C GLY A 62 -1.46 13.12 11.47
N MET A 63 -1.68 11.88 11.03
CA MET A 63 -1.07 11.35 9.82
C MET A 63 -2.14 11.28 8.74
N TYR A 64 -1.77 11.69 7.54
CA TYR A 64 -2.67 11.80 6.40
C TYR A 64 -2.11 10.99 5.26
N ILE A 65 -2.95 10.14 4.68
CA ILE A 65 -2.56 9.21 3.63
C ILE A 65 -3.35 9.53 2.36
N SER A 66 -2.66 9.54 1.23
CA SER A 66 -3.28 9.45 -0.09
C SER A 66 -2.92 8.11 -0.72
N ILE A 67 -3.92 7.49 -1.37
CA ILE A 67 -3.79 6.25 -2.14
C ILE A 67 -3.98 6.46 -3.64
N ASN A 68 -4.07 7.73 -4.05
CA ASN A 68 -4.56 8.16 -5.35
C ASN A 68 -3.82 9.40 -5.84
N TYR A 69 -2.49 9.39 -5.75
CA TYR A 69 -1.62 10.41 -6.34
C TYR A 69 -1.78 11.82 -5.76
N GLY A 70 -2.27 11.94 -4.52
CA GLY A 70 -2.46 13.23 -3.88
C GLY A 70 -3.58 14.04 -4.52
N ILE A 71 -4.59 13.38 -5.12
CA ILE A 71 -5.79 14.05 -5.62
C ILE A 71 -6.36 14.97 -4.53
N LEU A 72 -6.86 16.12 -4.98
CA LEU A 72 -7.38 17.15 -4.10
C LEU A 72 -8.53 16.60 -3.26
N ASN A 73 -8.52 16.93 -1.96
CA ASN A 73 -9.59 16.61 -1.01
C ASN A 73 -9.84 15.11 -0.79
N SER A 74 -8.86 14.25 -1.08
CA SER A 74 -8.97 12.80 -0.88
C SER A 74 -8.00 12.23 0.14
N TRP A 75 -7.30 13.08 0.89
CA TRP A 75 -6.40 12.64 1.96
C TRP A 75 -7.20 12.11 3.15
N ILE A 76 -6.84 10.92 3.62
CA ILE A 76 -7.51 10.24 4.71
C ILE A 76 -6.66 10.39 5.97
N LYS A 77 -7.25 10.93 7.03
CA LYS A 77 -6.60 11.00 8.35
C LYS A 77 -6.63 9.62 9.02
N THR A 78 -5.51 9.20 9.56
CA THR A 78 -5.39 7.97 10.37
C THR A 78 -5.04 8.28 11.81
N THR A 79 -5.54 7.46 12.73
CA THR A 79 -5.22 7.50 14.17
C THR A 79 -3.92 6.72 14.43
N ALA A 80 -2.77 7.31 14.12
CA ALA A 80 -1.52 6.80 14.64
C ALA A 80 -1.31 7.28 16.08
N PRO A 81 -0.48 6.59 16.89
CA PRO A 81 -0.06 7.09 18.20
C PRO A 81 0.83 8.31 18.03
N ILE A 82 0.20 9.45 17.78
CA ILE A 82 0.83 10.76 17.89
C ILE A 82 0.92 11.01 19.38
N GLY A 83 2.06 10.67 19.98
CA GLY A 83 2.28 10.88 21.41
C GLY A 83 2.03 12.34 21.80
N THR A 84 1.77 12.57 23.09
CA THR A 84 1.36 13.88 23.63
C THR A 84 2.46 14.94 23.67
N GLN A 85 3.67 14.63 23.20
CA GLN A 85 4.86 15.48 23.37
C GLN A 85 5.21 16.22 22.08
N ASN A 86 5.67 17.48 22.20
CA ASN A 86 6.09 18.36 21.10
C ASN A 86 7.15 17.70 20.20
N GLY A 87 6.71 17.06 19.10
CA GLY A 87 7.57 16.27 18.25
C GLY A 87 7.47 16.66 16.78
N TYR A 88 8.64 16.90 16.15
CA TYR A 88 8.77 17.00 14.69
C TYR A 88 8.95 15.61 14.10
N GLY A 89 7.84 14.92 13.88
CA GLY A 89 7.86 13.60 13.25
C GLY A 89 8.63 13.59 11.93
N LYS A 90 9.19 12.44 11.58
CA LYS A 90 9.78 12.19 10.26
C LYS A 90 9.16 10.94 9.67
N THR A 91 8.94 10.95 8.36
CA THR A 91 8.39 9.80 7.65
C THR A 91 9.23 9.43 6.43
N ALA A 92 9.30 8.14 6.16
CA ALA A 92 9.86 7.57 4.94
C ALA A 92 8.99 6.40 4.47
N MET A 93 8.93 6.17 3.17
CA MET A 93 8.13 5.10 2.57
C MET A 93 8.96 4.32 1.57
N SER A 94 8.75 3.00 1.48
CA SER A 94 9.36 2.17 0.46
C SER A 94 8.86 2.54 -0.93
N ALA A 95 9.68 2.24 -1.95
CA ALA A 95 9.35 2.52 -3.35
C ALA A 95 8.00 1.92 -3.78
N ASN A 96 7.64 0.74 -3.26
CA ASN A 96 6.38 0.07 -3.54
C ASN A 96 5.20 0.53 -2.66
N GLY A 97 5.41 1.48 -1.73
CA GLY A 97 4.39 1.99 -0.83
C GLY A 97 3.99 1.08 0.33
N GLN A 98 4.60 -0.10 0.47
CA GLN A 98 4.20 -1.11 1.45
C GLN A 98 4.75 -0.87 2.85
N TYR A 99 5.99 -0.40 2.94
CA TYR A 99 6.67 -0.17 4.21
C TYR A 99 6.71 1.31 4.46
N LEU A 100 6.06 1.70 5.54
CA LEU A 100 6.02 3.07 6.02
C LEU A 100 6.76 3.15 7.34
N ASN A 101 7.79 3.99 7.42
CA ASN A 101 8.51 4.30 8.65
C ASN A 101 8.08 5.68 9.15
N ILE A 102 7.75 5.77 10.43
CA ILE A 102 7.45 7.02 11.11
C ILE A 102 8.29 7.09 12.38
N PHE A 103 9.11 8.12 12.49
CA PHE A 103 9.83 8.44 13.70
C PHE A 103 9.11 9.57 14.43
N ILE A 104 8.83 9.38 15.71
CA ILE A 104 8.29 10.42 16.59
C ILE A 104 9.27 10.60 17.76
N PRO A 105 9.85 11.81 17.94
CA PRO A 105 10.74 12.08 19.06
C PRO A 105 10.12 11.67 20.39
N GLN A 106 10.88 10.99 21.24
CA GLN A 106 10.48 10.55 22.60
C GLN A 106 9.33 9.53 22.65
N VAL A 107 8.84 9.04 21.50
CA VAL A 107 7.82 7.99 21.42
C VAL A 107 8.40 6.72 20.81
N GLY A 108 9.05 6.83 19.65
CA GLY A 108 9.71 5.69 19.00
C GLY A 108 9.65 5.70 17.48
N ILE A 109 10.01 4.56 16.89
CA ILE A 109 9.93 4.29 15.45
C ILE A 109 8.81 3.29 15.21
N TYR A 110 7.87 3.65 14.34
CA TYR A 110 6.77 2.80 13.90
C TYR A 110 7.00 2.39 12.45
N THR A 111 6.89 1.09 12.18
CA THR A 111 6.99 0.54 10.82
C THR A 111 5.67 -0.14 10.47
N SER A 112 5.07 0.21 9.33
CA SER A 112 4.01 -0.60 8.74
C SER A 112 4.61 -1.87 8.16
N ILE A 113 4.20 -3.02 8.67
CA ILE A 113 4.72 -4.34 8.27
C ILE A 113 3.76 -5.12 7.38
N THR A 114 2.64 -4.55 6.92
CA THR A 114 1.59 -5.29 6.18
C THR A 114 2.15 -5.88 4.88
N PRO A 115 2.42 -7.20 4.82
CA PRO A 115 2.97 -7.83 3.64
C PRO A 115 1.80 -8.30 2.77
N TYR A 116 1.58 -7.60 1.65
CA TYR A 116 0.67 -7.95 0.54
C TYR A 116 -0.79 -8.29 0.89
N ALA A 117 -1.71 -7.48 0.39
CA ALA A 117 -3.04 -7.98 0.02
C ALA A 117 -2.90 -8.76 -1.29
N ASN A 118 -3.40 -10.00 -1.29
CA ASN A 118 -3.59 -10.95 -2.39
C ASN A 118 -3.51 -10.36 -3.82
N MET A 119 -2.82 -11.06 -4.73
CA MET A 119 -2.95 -10.79 -6.16
C MET A 119 -4.35 -11.21 -6.63
N ALA A 120 -5.25 -10.24 -6.81
CA ALA A 120 -6.60 -10.49 -7.34
C ALA A 120 -6.57 -10.47 -8.88
N ILE A 121 -6.99 -11.56 -9.50
CA ILE A 121 -7.17 -11.67 -10.95
C ILE A 121 -8.67 -11.73 -11.22
N SER A 122 -9.19 -10.78 -12.00
CA SER A 122 -10.63 -10.66 -12.25
C SER A 122 -11.16 -11.58 -13.35
N ASN A 123 -10.27 -12.25 -14.09
CA ASN A 123 -10.65 -13.11 -15.21
C ASN A 123 -9.79 -14.38 -15.28
N THR A 124 -8.85 -14.48 -16.22
CA THR A 124 -8.04 -15.69 -16.45
C THR A 124 -6.56 -15.40 -16.27
N LEU A 125 -5.85 -16.30 -15.59
CA LEU A 125 -4.39 -16.29 -15.51
C LEU A 125 -3.83 -17.27 -16.53
N TYR A 126 -3.00 -16.79 -17.47
CA TYR A 126 -2.20 -17.63 -18.36
C TYR A 126 -0.76 -17.69 -17.87
N VAL A 127 -0.20 -18.90 -17.82
CA VAL A 127 1.16 -19.17 -17.36
C VAL A 127 1.82 -20.06 -18.40
N GLY A 128 2.88 -19.55 -19.05
CA GLY A 128 3.59 -20.24 -20.13
C GLY A 128 4.60 -21.28 -19.65
N GLY A 129 4.60 -21.61 -18.36
CA GLY A 129 5.50 -22.55 -17.71
C GLY A 129 4.88 -23.08 -16.42
N ASP A 130 5.71 -23.58 -15.50
CA ASP A 130 5.22 -24.26 -14.30
C ASP A 130 4.62 -23.31 -13.26
N VAL A 131 3.56 -23.77 -12.59
CA VAL A 131 2.98 -23.13 -11.40
C VAL A 131 3.43 -23.89 -10.17
N SER A 132 4.22 -23.24 -9.31
CA SER A 132 4.59 -23.77 -7.99
C SER A 132 3.91 -22.97 -6.89
N LEU A 133 3.29 -23.66 -5.93
CA LEU A 133 2.69 -23.06 -4.75
C LEU A 133 3.50 -23.44 -3.51
N ASN A 134 3.84 -22.44 -2.69
CA ASN A 134 4.56 -22.67 -1.43
C ASN A 134 3.69 -23.39 -0.37
N LYS A 135 2.36 -23.41 -0.55
CA LYS A 135 1.34 -23.98 0.34
C LYS A 135 0.14 -24.48 -0.48
N ASN A 136 -0.95 -24.83 0.20
CA ASN A 136 -2.17 -25.39 -0.39
C ASN A 136 -2.83 -24.43 -1.40
N LEU A 137 -3.48 -25.01 -2.41
CA LEU A 137 -4.43 -24.34 -3.29
C LEU A 137 -5.85 -24.52 -2.73
N SER A 138 -6.56 -23.42 -2.50
CA SER A 138 -8.00 -23.45 -2.22
C SER A 138 -8.77 -22.99 -3.45
N VAL A 139 -9.70 -23.81 -3.94
CA VAL A 139 -10.55 -23.50 -5.09
C VAL A 139 -12.00 -23.61 -4.64
N THR A 140 -12.75 -22.53 -4.80
CA THR A 140 -14.19 -22.49 -4.46
C THR A 140 -15.06 -23.14 -5.54
N GLY A 141 -14.54 -23.20 -6.77
CA GLY A 141 -15.15 -23.88 -7.90
C GLY A 141 -14.47 -25.21 -8.23
N SER A 142 -14.69 -25.66 -9.46
CA SER A 142 -14.13 -26.92 -9.95
C SER A 142 -12.74 -26.74 -10.53
N ILE A 143 -11.87 -27.72 -10.30
CA ILE A 143 -10.57 -27.81 -10.97
C ILE A 143 -10.75 -28.72 -12.20
N TYR A 144 -10.28 -28.28 -13.36
CA TYR A 144 -10.27 -29.07 -14.59
C TYR A 144 -8.83 -29.27 -15.08
N ILE A 145 -8.48 -30.50 -15.44
CA ILE A 145 -7.22 -30.84 -16.11
C ILE A 145 -7.55 -31.56 -17.41
N ASN A 146 -7.05 -31.04 -18.54
CA ASN A 146 -7.34 -31.58 -19.88
C ASN A 146 -8.84 -31.81 -20.12
N GLY A 147 -9.69 -30.89 -19.65
CA GLY A 147 -11.15 -30.96 -19.77
C GLY A 147 -11.85 -31.91 -18.80
N THR A 148 -11.11 -32.64 -17.95
CA THR A 148 -11.69 -33.53 -16.94
C THR A 148 -11.75 -32.82 -15.60
N GLN A 149 -12.94 -32.82 -14.98
CA GLN A 149 -13.14 -32.26 -13.64
C GLN A 149 -12.49 -33.16 -12.60
N ILE A 150 -11.74 -32.57 -11.67
CA ILE A 150 -11.29 -33.24 -10.45
C ILE A 150 -12.33 -32.93 -9.37
N SER A 151 -13.08 -33.94 -8.92
CA SER A 151 -14.13 -33.73 -7.92
C SER A 151 -13.51 -33.50 -6.53
N THR A 152 -13.87 -32.38 -5.91
CA THR A 152 -13.47 -32.04 -4.54
C THR A 152 -14.70 -32.10 -3.65
N GLY A 153 -15.14 -33.30 -3.28
CA GLY A 153 -16.32 -33.47 -2.42
C GLY A 153 -16.83 -34.90 -2.28
N GLY A 154 -16.02 -35.80 -1.70
CA GLY A 154 -16.45 -37.15 -1.32
C GLY A 154 -15.97 -38.26 -2.28
N THR A 155 -15.30 -39.26 -1.71
CA THR A 155 -14.69 -40.45 -2.36
C THR A 155 -13.93 -40.18 -3.66
N SER A 156 -12.61 -40.09 -3.53
CA SER A 156 -11.68 -40.16 -4.66
C SER A 156 -11.88 -41.47 -5.41
N SER A 157 -12.49 -41.43 -6.60
CA SER A 157 -12.17 -42.40 -7.63
C SER A 157 -10.98 -41.83 -8.39
N THR A 158 -9.79 -42.24 -7.99
CA THR A 158 -8.62 -42.09 -8.85
C THR A 158 -8.79 -43.06 -10.02
N ASN A 159 -8.88 -42.54 -11.25
CA ASN A 159 -8.52 -43.32 -12.43
C ASN A 159 -7.02 -43.61 -12.33
N SER A 160 -6.67 -44.75 -11.73
CA SER A 160 -5.55 -45.69 -11.95
C SER A 160 -4.16 -45.25 -12.46
N ASN A 161 -3.82 -43.96 -12.62
CA ASN A 161 -2.57 -43.56 -13.30
C ASN A 161 -1.52 -42.92 -12.39
N PHE A 162 -1.68 -42.98 -11.06
CA PHE A 162 -0.53 -42.88 -10.16
C PHE A 162 0.14 -44.25 -10.11
N LEU A 163 0.96 -44.54 -11.13
CA LEU A 163 1.84 -45.70 -11.10
C LEU A 163 2.83 -45.49 -9.96
N THR A 164 2.70 -46.30 -8.91
CA THR A 164 3.81 -46.61 -8.03
C THR A 164 4.83 -47.39 -8.85
N ASP A 165 6.05 -46.87 -8.98
CA ASP A 165 7.17 -47.69 -9.45
C ASP A 165 7.27 -48.91 -8.56
N VAL A 166 7.06 -50.09 -9.14
CA VAL A 166 7.43 -51.37 -8.56
C VAL A 166 8.08 -52.22 -9.65
N SER A 167 9.38 -52.04 -9.81
CA SER A 167 10.44 -53.08 -9.74
C SER A 167 11.78 -52.47 -10.17
#